data_AF-A0A2G4STK9-F1
#
_entry.id   AF-A0A2G4STK9-F1
#
_cell.length_a   1.000
_cell.length_b   1.000
_cell.length_c   1.000
_cell.angle_alpha   90.00
_cell.angle_beta   90.00
_cell.angle_gamma   90.00
#
_symmetry.space_group_name_H-M   'P 1'
#
loop_
_entity.id
_entity.type
_entity.pdbx_description
1 polymer ?
#
loop_
_entity_poly.entity_id
_entity_poly.type
_entity_poly.pdbx_seq_one_letter_code
_entity_poly.pdbx_strand_id
1 'polypeptide(L)'
;MALRSLPKSLKLASAHSRIYTAPSLFQLKKQYSATTEATTEATTKSTPPETESNQDKTIKEKKEEKEIGYAYGAHHWNMERGAAVALIPLISTQLVYGAHPIVDGLFGVVLPYHVYLGFESCIIDYIPKREYPRLHKAAKWSLGTATGLVMWGCYEFNTNDIGITEFMQRLFAA
;
A
#
# COMPACT_ATOMS: atom_id res chain seq x y z
N MET A 1 -23.91 27.70 65.59
CA MET A 1 -23.69 29.07 65.08
C MET A 1 -22.39 29.08 64.26
N ALA A 2 -22.43 28.56 63.03
CA ALA A 2 -21.25 28.46 62.16
C ALA A 2 -21.34 29.55 61.09
N LEU A 3 -20.66 30.66 61.32
CA LEU A 3 -20.54 31.76 60.38
C LEU A 3 -19.12 31.78 59.79
N ARG A 4 -19.11 31.73 58.45
CA ARG A 4 -18.23 32.50 57.56
C ARG A 4 -16.73 32.19 57.58
N SER A 5 -16.24 31.62 56.49
CA SER A 5 -15.44 32.38 55.50
C SER A 5 -14.81 31.47 54.43
N LEU A 6 -15.25 31.66 53.19
CA LEU A 6 -14.46 31.45 51.97
C LEU A 6 -14.12 32.87 51.45
N PRO A 7 -12.94 33.12 50.87
CA PRO A 7 -12.60 32.55 49.56
C PRO A 7 -11.15 32.08 49.44
N LYS A 8 -10.94 30.86 48.95
CA LYS A 8 -9.63 30.46 48.41
C LYS A 8 -9.48 31.12 47.05
N SER A 9 -8.52 32.04 46.98
CA SER A 9 -8.05 32.74 45.78
C SER A 9 -7.83 31.78 44.61
N LEU A 10 -8.42 32.13 43.46
CA LEU A 10 -8.06 31.59 42.15
C LEU A 10 -6.54 31.69 41.96
N LYS A 11 -5.87 30.54 41.84
CA LYS A 11 -4.57 30.50 41.15
C LYS A 11 -4.85 30.23 39.68
N LEU A 12 -4.70 31.29 38.90
CA LEU A 12 -4.65 31.28 37.44
C LEU A 12 -3.77 30.12 36.95
N ALA A 13 -4.35 29.24 36.15
CA ALA A 13 -3.60 28.36 35.28
C ALA A 13 -2.88 29.24 34.25
N SER A 14 -1.58 29.47 34.46
CA SER A 14 -0.71 30.14 33.50
C SER A 14 -0.52 29.23 32.29
N ALA A 15 -1.38 29.40 31.29
CA ALA A 15 -1.23 28.89 29.95
C ALA A 15 0.08 29.42 29.34
N HIS A 16 1.13 28.61 29.36
CA HIS A 16 2.27 28.82 28.47
C HIS A 16 1.94 28.18 27.14
N SER A 17 1.52 29.04 26.20
CA SER A 17 1.45 28.77 24.78
C SER A 17 2.83 28.34 24.28
N ARG A 18 3.07 27.03 24.18
CA ARG A 18 4.20 26.50 23.40
C ARG A 18 3.85 26.66 21.93
N ILE A 19 4.29 27.78 21.38
CA ILE A 19 4.40 28.01 19.94
C ILE A 19 5.31 26.90 19.41
N TYR A 20 4.73 25.92 18.70
CA TYR A 20 5.50 24.98 17.90
C TYR A 20 5.84 25.67 16.58
N THR A 21 7.00 26.30 16.56
CA THR A 21 7.66 26.81 15.34
C THR A 21 7.97 25.61 14.43
N ALA A 22 7.48 25.66 13.20
CA ALA A 22 7.69 24.65 12.18
C ALA A 22 9.19 24.44 11.88
N PRO A 23 9.68 23.20 11.73
CA PRO A 23 11.00 22.97 11.19
C PRO A 23 11.00 23.29 9.69
N SER A 24 11.92 24.17 9.31
CA SER A 24 12.24 24.60 7.96
C SER A 24 12.35 23.41 6.99
N LEU A 25 11.45 23.43 6.01
CA LEU A 25 11.61 22.79 4.71
C LEU A 25 12.90 23.30 4.06
N PHE A 26 14.01 22.57 4.20
CA PHE A 26 15.17 22.55 3.29
C PHE A 26 16.24 21.71 3.99
N GLN A 27 16.53 20.51 3.48
CA GLN A 27 17.78 19.72 3.62
C GLN A 27 17.52 18.21 3.47
N LEU A 28 16.99 17.78 2.32
CA LEU A 28 17.18 16.41 1.85
C LEU A 28 17.47 16.44 0.33
N LYS A 29 18.63 16.98 -0.01
CA LYS A 29 19.26 16.78 -1.33
C LYS A 29 20.13 15.52 -1.23
N LYS A 30 19.56 14.34 -1.51
CA LYS A 30 20.37 13.15 -1.81
C LYS A 30 20.44 12.99 -3.32
N GLN A 31 21.52 13.55 -3.87
CA GLN A 31 21.95 13.38 -5.25
C GLN A 31 22.24 11.90 -5.51
N TYR A 32 21.50 11.28 -6.42
CA TYR A 32 21.97 10.10 -7.14
C TYR A 32 22.53 10.61 -8.48
N SER A 33 23.85 10.80 -8.52
CA SER A 33 24.57 11.00 -9.78
C SER A 33 24.92 9.62 -10.35
N ALA A 34 24.31 9.27 -11.47
CA ALA A 34 24.79 8.20 -12.31
C ALA A 34 26.07 8.69 -13.02
N THR A 35 27.21 8.14 -12.63
CA THR A 35 28.46 8.30 -13.40
C THR A 35 28.60 7.08 -14.30
N THR A 36 28.29 7.29 -15.57
CA THR A 36 28.71 6.46 -16.69
C THR A 36 30.20 6.70 -16.91
N GLU A 37 31.03 5.69 -16.64
CA GLU A 37 32.38 5.61 -17.17
C GLU A 37 32.50 4.31 -17.95
N ALA A 38 32.50 4.47 -19.28
CA ALA A 38 33.09 3.50 -20.17
C ALA A 38 34.62 3.65 -20.07
N THR A 39 35.33 2.58 -19.77
CA THR A 39 36.74 2.44 -20.09
C THR A 39 36.97 1.04 -20.61
N THR A 40 37.25 1.00 -21.91
CA THR A 40 37.81 -0.09 -22.70
C THR A 40 39.21 -0.39 -22.19
N GLU A 41 39.57 -1.67 -22.00
CA GLU A 41 40.89 -2.21 -22.36
C GLU A 41 40.94 -3.73 -22.20
N ALA A 42 41.44 -4.38 -23.24
CA ALA A 42 41.71 -5.81 -23.34
C ALA A 42 43.06 -6.15 -22.70
N THR A 43 43.24 -7.38 -22.19
CA THR A 43 44.36 -8.29 -22.56
C THR A 43 44.36 -9.58 -21.73
N THR A 44 44.71 -10.64 -22.46
CA THR A 44 44.82 -12.08 -22.19
C THR A 44 45.75 -12.52 -21.06
N LYS A 45 45.46 -13.73 -20.55
CA LYS A 45 46.37 -14.83 -20.12
C LYS A 45 46.62 -14.99 -18.60
N SER A 46 46.01 -16.02 -18.00
CA SER A 46 46.68 -17.28 -17.60
C SER A 46 45.92 -17.99 -16.46
N THR A 47 45.97 -19.33 -16.47
CA THR A 47 45.35 -20.30 -15.55
C THR A 47 46.47 -21.26 -15.10
N PRO A 48 46.37 -22.08 -14.03
CA PRO A 48 45.93 -21.95 -12.62
C PRO A 48 47.13 -22.39 -11.70
N PRO A 49 47.02 -22.97 -10.47
CA PRO A 49 45.92 -23.09 -9.49
C PRO A 49 46.33 -22.69 -8.05
N GLU A 50 45.45 -22.05 -7.27
CA GLU A 50 45.56 -22.18 -5.82
C GLU A 50 44.19 -22.19 -5.15
N THR A 51 44.12 -23.03 -4.13
CA THR A 51 42.98 -23.51 -3.39
C THR A 51 42.22 -22.38 -2.69
N GLU A 52 41.23 -21.79 -3.35
CA GLU A 52 40.33 -20.85 -2.70
C GLU A 52 39.09 -21.54 -2.14
N SER A 53 39.22 -21.72 -0.82
CA SER A 53 38.27 -22.05 0.22
C SER A 53 36.76 -22.07 -0.15
N ASN A 54 36.13 -23.12 0.34
CA ASN A 54 34.68 -23.35 0.46
C ASN A 54 33.87 -22.16 1.06
N GLN A 55 34.54 -21.14 1.59
CA GLN A 55 33.95 -19.98 2.25
C GLN A 55 33.45 -18.90 1.27
N ASP A 56 34.08 -18.71 0.10
CA ASP A 56 33.60 -17.68 -0.87
C ASP A 56 32.32 -18.13 -1.59
N LYS A 57 32.18 -19.44 -1.84
CA LYS A 57 30.97 -20.00 -2.47
C LYS A 57 29.77 -19.93 -1.53
N THR A 58 29.96 -20.21 -0.24
CA THR A 58 28.89 -20.12 0.76
C THR A 58 28.44 -18.69 1.02
N ILE A 59 29.33 -17.69 0.92
CA ILE A 59 28.96 -16.27 1.04
C ILE A 59 28.24 -15.77 -0.23
N LYS A 60 28.65 -16.20 -1.42
CA LYS A 60 27.98 -15.84 -2.68
C LYS A 60 26.60 -16.50 -2.80
N GLU A 61 26.48 -17.77 -2.43
CA GLU A 61 25.20 -18.52 -2.41
C GLU A 61 24.24 -17.96 -1.34
N LYS A 62 24.74 -17.59 -0.15
CA LYS A 62 23.94 -16.95 0.91
C LYS A 62 23.50 -15.52 0.59
N LYS A 63 24.21 -14.83 -0.31
CA LYS A 63 23.81 -13.51 -0.83
C LYS A 63 22.82 -13.63 -2.00
N GLU A 64 22.79 -14.78 -2.68
CA GLU A 64 21.87 -15.10 -3.77
C GLU A 64 20.54 -15.73 -3.31
N GLU A 65 20.45 -16.24 -2.07
CA GLU A 65 19.17 -16.42 -1.37
C GLU A 65 18.62 -15.02 -1.02
N LYS A 66 18.12 -14.32 -2.05
CA LYS A 66 17.58 -12.96 -1.98
C LYS A 66 16.76 -12.80 -0.71
N GLU A 67 16.97 -11.71 0.02
CA GLU A 67 16.08 -11.28 1.11
C GLU A 67 14.69 -10.94 0.54
N ILE A 68 13.89 -11.96 0.25
CA ILE A 68 12.56 -11.84 -0.36
C ILE A 68 11.57 -11.20 0.61
N GLY A 69 11.86 -11.27 1.91
CA GLY A 69 10.93 -10.88 2.99
C GLY A 69 10.62 -9.39 3.05
N TYR A 70 11.64 -8.52 2.97
CA TYR A 70 11.42 -7.08 3.15
C TYR A 70 10.81 -6.42 1.91
N ALA A 71 11.33 -6.74 0.71
CA ALA A 71 10.84 -6.16 -0.53
C ALA A 71 9.37 -6.52 -0.78
N TYR A 72 8.97 -7.77 -0.52
CA TYR A 72 7.58 -8.20 -0.69
C TYR A 72 6.61 -7.43 0.22
N GLY A 73 6.94 -7.27 1.50
CA GLY A 73 6.14 -6.48 2.43
C GLY A 73 6.05 -5.00 2.06
N ALA A 74 7.16 -4.41 1.61
CA ALA A 74 7.19 -3.02 1.17
C ALA A 74 6.33 -2.79 -0.08
N HIS A 75 6.35 -3.71 -1.06
CA HIS A 75 5.49 -3.62 -2.23
C HIS A 75 4.01 -3.75 -1.87
N HIS A 76 3.64 -4.71 -1.03
CA HIS A 76 2.26 -4.88 -0.56
C HIS A 76 1.74 -3.63 0.13
N TRP A 77 2.52 -3.08 1.07
CA TRP A 77 2.18 -1.84 1.77
C TRP A 77 2.00 -0.66 0.82
N ASN A 78 2.93 -0.46 -0.12
CA ASN A 78 2.86 0.63 -1.10
C ASN A 78 1.63 0.49 -2.02
N MET A 79 1.29 -0.73 -2.47
CA MET A 79 0.12 -0.98 -3.32
C MET A 79 -1.18 -0.69 -2.57
N GLU A 80 -1.32 -1.13 -1.31
CA GLU A 80 -2.50 -0.85 -0.51
C GLU A 80 -2.72 0.65 -0.32
N ARG A 81 -1.65 1.39 0.01
CA ARG A 81 -1.74 2.83 0.20
C ARG A 81 -1.99 3.56 -1.13
N GLY A 82 -1.34 3.13 -2.21
CA GLY A 82 -1.57 3.67 -3.56
C GLY A 82 -3.02 3.52 -4.01
N ALA A 83 -3.60 2.32 -3.83
CA ALA A 83 -5.01 2.05 -4.16
C ALA A 83 -5.98 2.88 -3.29
N ALA A 84 -5.70 3.01 -1.98
CA ALA A 84 -6.51 3.84 -1.08
C ALA A 84 -6.48 5.32 -1.47
N VAL A 85 -5.30 5.86 -1.79
CA VAL A 85 -5.14 7.25 -2.21
C VAL A 85 -5.82 7.50 -3.56
N ALA A 86 -5.78 6.54 -4.48
CA ALA A 86 -6.47 6.63 -5.78
C ALA A 86 -8.00 6.63 -5.65
N LEU A 87 -8.56 5.96 -4.63
CA LEU A 87 -10.01 5.93 -4.40
C LEU A 87 -10.59 7.27 -3.95
N ILE A 88 -9.82 8.08 -3.22
CA ILE A 88 -10.28 9.38 -2.71
C ILE A 88 -10.77 10.30 -3.84
N PRO A 89 -9.96 10.60 -4.89
CA PRO A 89 -10.43 11.44 -5.99
C PRO A 89 -11.51 10.73 -6.83
N LEU A 90 -11.48 9.40 -7.00
CA LEU A 90 -12.50 8.69 -7.78
C LEU A 90 -13.89 8.81 -7.16
N ILE A 91 -14.00 8.61 -5.85
CA ILE A 91 -15.27 8.77 -5.14
C ILE A 91 -15.69 10.25 -5.16
N SER A 92 -14.74 11.16 -4.94
CA SER A 92 -15.02 12.61 -4.92
C SER A 92 -15.54 13.12 -6.26
N THR A 93 -14.98 12.67 -7.38
CA THR A 93 -15.42 13.10 -8.71
C THR A 93 -16.81 12.58 -9.03
N GLN A 94 -17.14 11.35 -8.65
CA GLN A 94 -18.48 10.77 -8.88
C GLN A 94 -19.56 11.47 -8.07
N LEU A 95 -19.25 11.88 -6.83
CA LEU A 95 -20.19 12.60 -5.98
C LEU A 95 -20.45 14.03 -6.47
N VAL A 96 -19.46 14.71 -7.06
CA VAL A 96 -19.59 16.10 -7.52
C VAL A 96 -20.11 16.21 -8.95
N TYR A 97 -19.57 15.41 -9.87
CA TYR A 97 -19.89 15.49 -11.29
C TYR A 97 -21.01 14.52 -11.73
N GLY A 98 -21.40 13.56 -10.87
CA GLY A 98 -22.40 12.56 -11.18
C GLY A 98 -21.83 11.38 -11.98
N ALA A 99 -22.73 10.65 -12.65
CA ALA A 99 -22.37 9.43 -13.37
C ALA A 99 -21.60 9.75 -14.65
N HIS A 100 -20.33 9.32 -14.71
CA HIS A 100 -19.48 9.46 -15.88
C HIS A 100 -18.88 8.10 -16.24
N PRO A 101 -19.10 7.57 -17.46
CA PRO A 101 -18.81 6.16 -17.78
C PRO A 101 -17.32 5.79 -17.60
N ILE A 102 -16.39 6.68 -17.98
CA ILE A 102 -14.95 6.46 -17.80
C ILE A 102 -14.55 6.35 -16.33
N VAL A 103 -15.04 7.26 -15.49
CA VAL A 103 -14.71 7.31 -14.06
C VAL A 103 -15.38 6.15 -13.33
N ASP A 104 -16.59 5.80 -13.76
CA ASP A 104 -17.35 4.64 -13.28
C ASP A 104 -16.65 3.32 -13.61
N GLY A 105 -16.11 3.18 -14.82
CA GLY A 105 -15.34 2.00 -15.24
C GLY A 105 -14.02 1.88 -14.48
N LEU A 106 -13.31 3.00 -14.29
CA LEU A 106 -12.08 3.02 -13.48
C LEU A 106 -12.37 2.66 -12.01
N PHE A 107 -13.49 3.13 -11.48
CA PHE A 107 -13.95 2.77 -10.14
C PHE A 107 -14.30 1.28 -10.01
N GLY A 108 -14.93 0.71 -11.04
CA GLY A 108 -15.17 -0.73 -11.16
C GLY A 108 -13.90 -1.60 -11.18
N VAL A 109 -12.71 -1.01 -11.39
CA VAL A 109 -11.43 -1.73 -11.33
C VAL A 109 -10.69 -1.42 -10.02
N VAL A 110 -10.55 -0.15 -9.68
CA VAL A 110 -9.73 0.29 -8.54
C VAL A 110 -10.37 -0.14 -7.21
N LEU A 111 -11.71 -0.10 -7.09
CA LEU A 111 -12.39 -0.50 -5.87
C LEU A 111 -12.22 -2.00 -5.59
N PRO A 112 -12.54 -2.93 -6.51
CA PRO A 112 -12.30 -4.35 -6.27
C PRO A 112 -10.81 -4.68 -6.02
N TYR A 113 -9.90 -3.96 -6.67
CA TYR A 113 -8.46 -4.15 -6.44
C TYR A 113 -8.03 -3.75 -5.02
N HIS A 114 -8.51 -2.62 -4.50
CA HIS A 114 -8.26 -2.22 -3.11
C HIS A 114 -8.81 -3.25 -2.12
N VAL A 115 -10.03 -3.74 -2.38
CA VAL A 115 -10.70 -4.77 -1.57
C VAL A 115 -9.94 -6.10 -1.60
N TYR A 116 -9.39 -6.49 -2.75
CA TYR A 116 -8.56 -7.70 -2.89
C TYR A 116 -7.31 -7.64 -2.01
N LEU A 117 -6.58 -6.53 -1.99
CA LEU A 117 -5.40 -6.35 -1.15
C LEU A 117 -5.76 -6.40 0.34
N GLY A 118 -6.86 -5.75 0.73
CA GLY A 118 -7.35 -5.78 2.11
C GLY A 118 -7.75 -7.18 2.57
N PHE A 119 -8.49 -7.92 1.74
CA PHE A 119 -8.86 -9.31 2.06
C PHE A 119 -7.68 -10.27 2.03
N GLU A 120 -6.66 -10.02 1.22
CA GLU A 120 -5.42 -10.78 1.26
C GLU A 120 -4.75 -10.66 2.63
N SER A 121 -4.64 -9.45 3.18
CA SER A 121 -4.15 -9.21 4.54
C SER A 121 -5.01 -9.92 5.60
N CYS A 122 -6.35 -9.83 5.50
CA CYS A 122 -7.25 -10.55 6.40
C CYS A 122 -7.07 -12.09 6.35
N ILE A 123 -6.87 -12.68 5.16
CA ILE A 123 -6.66 -14.13 5.02
C ILE A 123 -5.34 -14.55 5.68
N ILE A 124 -4.28 -13.75 5.53
CA ILE A 124 -2.97 -14.05 6.11
C ILE A 124 -3.03 -14.01 7.64
N ASP A 125 -3.76 -13.05 8.22
CA ASP A 125 -3.86 -12.87 9.67
C ASP A 125 -4.73 -13.94 10.34
N TYR A 126 -5.87 -14.29 9.74
CA TYR A 126 -6.85 -15.19 10.37
C TYR A 126 -6.77 -16.65 9.93
N ILE A 127 -6.20 -16.93 8.74
CA ILE A 127 -6.08 -18.29 8.20
C ILE A 127 -4.59 -18.61 8.02
N PRO A 128 -3.87 -18.93 9.11
CA PRO A 128 -2.43 -19.16 9.03
C PRO A 128 -2.12 -20.42 8.21
N LYS A 129 -1.18 -20.28 7.27
CA LYS A 129 -0.73 -21.38 6.39
C LYS A 129 -0.16 -22.58 7.16
N ARG A 130 0.37 -22.36 8.36
CA ARG A 130 0.98 -23.40 9.20
C ARG A 130 -0.04 -24.41 9.71
N GLU A 131 -1.20 -23.95 10.17
CA GLU A 131 -2.23 -24.83 10.77
C GLU A 131 -3.20 -25.36 9.70
N TYR A 132 -3.60 -24.52 8.74
CA TYR A 132 -4.62 -24.86 7.74
C TYR A 132 -4.13 -24.66 6.30
N PRO A 133 -3.16 -25.47 5.80
CA PRO A 133 -2.56 -25.25 4.49
C PRO A 133 -3.55 -25.42 3.33
N ARG A 134 -4.53 -26.32 3.46
CA ARG A 134 -5.56 -26.55 2.42
C ARG A 134 -6.57 -25.40 2.36
N LEU A 135 -7.10 -24.98 3.51
CA LEU A 135 -8.07 -23.88 3.59
C LEU A 135 -7.44 -22.55 3.18
N HIS A 136 -6.19 -22.28 3.59
CA HIS A 136 -5.47 -21.08 3.16
C HIS A 136 -5.35 -21.01 1.63
N LYS A 137 -4.96 -22.12 0.99
CA LYS A 137 -4.86 -22.17 -0.48
C LYS A 137 -6.22 -21.99 -1.15
N ALA A 138 -7.26 -22.62 -0.61
CA ALA A 138 -8.62 -22.47 -1.12
C ALA A 138 -9.11 -21.02 -0.99
N ALA A 139 -8.93 -20.38 0.17
CA ALA A 139 -9.32 -19.00 0.42
C ALA A 139 -8.60 -18.01 -0.50
N LYS A 140 -7.29 -18.20 -0.73
CA LYS A 140 -6.52 -17.38 -1.67
C LYS A 140 -7.01 -17.53 -3.10
N TRP A 141 -7.31 -18.76 -3.53
CA TRP A 141 -7.86 -19.00 -4.87
C TRP A 141 -9.26 -18.42 -5.03
N SER A 142 -10.15 -18.65 -4.06
CA SER A 142 -11.51 -18.12 -4.10
C SER A 142 -11.52 -16.59 -4.10
N LEU A 143 -10.61 -15.95 -3.36
CA LEU A 143 -10.48 -14.50 -3.36
C LEU A 143 -10.08 -13.98 -4.75
N GLY A 144 -9.09 -14.62 -5.38
CA GLY A 144 -8.67 -14.26 -6.74
C GLY A 144 -9.77 -14.44 -7.77
N THR A 145 -10.48 -15.58 -7.74
CA THR A 145 -11.57 -15.85 -8.68
C THR A 145 -12.76 -14.94 -8.45
N ALA A 146 -13.13 -14.67 -7.19
CA ALA A 146 -14.23 -13.77 -6.86
C ALA A 146 -13.90 -12.34 -7.30
N THR A 147 -12.68 -11.87 -7.08
CA THR A 147 -12.25 -10.53 -7.52
C THR A 147 -12.27 -10.41 -9.04
N GLY A 148 -11.78 -11.43 -9.76
CA GLY A 148 -11.85 -11.46 -11.22
C GLY A 148 -13.28 -11.45 -11.75
N LEU A 149 -14.18 -12.20 -11.11
CA LEU A 149 -15.60 -12.22 -11.46
C LEU A 149 -16.26 -10.86 -11.18
N VAL A 150 -15.96 -10.23 -10.04
CA VAL A 150 -16.47 -8.89 -9.70
C VAL A 150 -15.97 -7.86 -10.71
N MET A 151 -14.69 -7.86 -11.06
CA MET A 151 -14.14 -6.95 -12.07
C MET A 151 -14.80 -7.15 -13.45
N TRP A 152 -15.02 -8.41 -13.85
CA TRP A 152 -15.76 -8.72 -15.07
C TRP A 152 -17.20 -8.22 -15.01
N GLY A 153 -17.88 -8.43 -13.87
CA GLY A 153 -19.22 -7.92 -13.63
C GLY A 153 -19.28 -6.40 -13.73
N CYS A 154 -18.33 -5.68 -13.13
CA CYS A 154 -18.24 -4.23 -13.24
C CYS A 154 -18.01 -3.76 -14.68
N TYR A 155 -17.19 -4.48 -15.46
CA TYR A 155 -16.97 -4.18 -16.88
C TYR A 155 -18.25 -4.34 -17.71
N GLU A 156 -18.95 -5.46 -17.54
CA GLU A 156 -20.24 -5.72 -18.19
C GLU A 156 -21.29 -4.67 -17.79
N PHE A 157 -21.35 -4.30 -16.50
CA PHE A 157 -22.29 -3.32 -15.97
C PHE A 157 -22.05 -1.90 -16.52
N ASN A 158 -20.81 -1.57 -16.85
CA ASN A 158 -20.46 -0.27 -17.43
C ASN A 158 -20.64 -0.22 -18.96
N THR A 159 -20.46 -1.36 -19.65
CA THR A 159 -20.54 -1.42 -21.12
C THR A 159 -21.94 -1.73 -21.63
N ASN A 160 -22.64 -2.68 -20.99
CA ASN A 160 -23.90 -3.22 -21.48
C ASN A 160 -25.11 -2.82 -20.62
N ASP A 161 -24.89 -2.14 -19.49
CA ASP A 161 -25.94 -1.69 -18.58
C ASP A 161 -25.78 -0.18 -18.24
N ILE A 162 -26.55 0.28 -17.25
CA ILE A 162 -26.71 1.67 -16.82
C ILE A 162 -25.47 2.26 -16.12
N GLY A 163 -24.53 1.42 -15.66
CA GLY A 163 -23.36 1.83 -14.90
C GLY A 163 -23.58 1.87 -13.38
N ILE A 164 -22.48 1.76 -12.62
CA ILE A 164 -22.50 1.52 -11.17
C ILE A 164 -23.06 2.75 -10.43
N THR A 165 -22.61 3.93 -10.82
CA THR A 165 -23.01 5.22 -10.21
C THR A 165 -24.46 5.60 -10.51
N GLU A 166 -24.95 5.43 -11.74
CA GLU A 166 -26.37 5.66 -12.06
C GLU A 166 -27.27 4.64 -11.36
N PHE A 167 -26.86 3.37 -11.30
CA PHE A 167 -27.60 2.35 -10.57
C PHE A 167 -27.72 2.73 -9.09
N MET A 168 -26.63 3.20 -8.48
CA MET A 168 -26.64 3.65 -7.08
C MET A 168 -27.57 4.85 -6.87
N GLN A 169 -27.61 5.80 -7.81
CA GLN A 169 -28.54 6.94 -7.75
C GLN A 169 -30.01 6.48 -7.80
N ARG A 170 -30.34 5.55 -8.71
CA ARG A 170 -31.69 4.98 -8.81
C ARG A 170 -32.06 4.17 -7.57
N LEU A 171 -31.11 3.44 -6.99
CA LEU A 171 -31.31 2.66 -5.77
C LEU A 171 -31.63 3.54 -4.57
N PHE A 172 -31.01 4.70 -4.43
CA PHE A 172 -31.29 5.64 -3.34
C PHE A 172 -32.48 6.56 -3.59
N ALA A 173 -32.88 6.75 -4.86
CA ALA A 173 -34.06 7.54 -5.22
C ALA A 173 -35.38 6.74 -5.18
N ALA A 174 -35.29 5.41 -5.14
CA ALA A 174 -36.41 4.48 -4.94
C ALA A 174 -36.88 4.46 -3.48
#